data_AF-E3NPW8-F1
#
_entry.id   AF-E3NPW8-F1
#
_cell.length_a   1.000
_cell.length_b   1.000
_cell.length_c   1.000
_cell.angle_alpha   90.00
_cell.angle_beta   90.00
_cell.angle_gamma   90.00
#
_symmetry.space_group_name_H-M   'P 1'
#
loop_
_entity.id
_entity.type
_entity.pdbx_description
1 polymer ?
#
loop_
_entity_poly.entity_id
_entity_poly.type
_entity_poly.pdbx_seq_one_letter_code
_entity_poly.pdbx_strand_id
1 'polypeptide(L)'
;MRLDAAAMSVVIQQMTDRGVPADDYMTMWTIAAKLPEDLRKSLARFSVKMGDSLTHEMVLDRISRDIETLAMEQIYTSQVNHHPLNELPTSYASVNFANANSNSSSVPPNTAQNRTSQTQNTHNSLAYIPSQHPTEYIDPITKAKLEGYYAPGPKGVHLKVIPRSFPYTKEEDTKCRACDGKHNEIRCALSSAEFRSQCKQRNICPNCARKHDITKCRSQYRCGYCDGLHHMGGCPLKEHYRNKKNYPAEAKPIETFFRSNNFNKSK
;
A
#
# COMPACT_ATOMS: atom_id res chain seq x y z
N MET A 1 6.36 -0.76 7.12
CA MET A 1 7.83 -0.66 6.99
C MET A 1 8.47 0.44 7.82
N ARG A 2 8.22 1.75 7.60
CA ARG A 2 8.81 2.80 8.49
C ARG A 2 8.38 2.67 9.96
N LEU A 3 7.13 2.25 10.19
CA LEU A 3 6.58 1.97 11.52
C LEU A 3 7.17 0.70 12.16
N ASP A 4 7.48 -0.32 11.36
CA ASP A 4 8.13 -1.54 11.85
C ASP A 4 9.58 -1.26 12.25
N ALA A 5 10.29 -0.45 11.47
CA ALA A 5 11.65 0.00 11.78
C ALA A 5 11.72 0.78 13.11
N ALA A 6 10.84 1.77 13.32
CA ALA A 6 10.82 2.55 14.55
C ALA A 6 10.43 1.72 15.79
N ALA A 7 9.48 0.79 15.64
CA ALA A 7 9.10 -0.14 16.71
C ALA A 7 10.26 -1.10 17.06
N MET A 8 11.06 -1.51 16.07
CA MET A 8 12.25 -2.32 16.30
C MET A 8 13.33 -1.51 17.04
N SER A 9 13.58 -0.25 16.67
CA SER A 9 14.51 0.64 17.39
C SER A 9 14.14 0.84 18.86
N VAL A 10 12.85 0.89 19.21
CA VAL A 10 12.39 1.00 20.60
C VAL A 10 12.64 -0.28 21.40
N VAL A 11 12.36 -1.46 20.82
CA VAL A 11 12.64 -2.75 21.47
C VAL A 11 14.14 -2.91 21.70
N ILE A 12 14.94 -2.43 20.75
CA ILE A 12 16.40 -2.43 20.79
C ILE A 12 16.93 -1.52 21.91
N GLN A 13 16.45 -0.28 22.00
CA GLN A 13 16.87 0.67 23.04
C GLN A 13 16.53 0.13 24.43
N GLN A 14 15.36 -0.49 24.59
CA GLN A 14 14.95 -1.13 25.84
C GLN A 14 15.84 -2.31 26.27
N MET A 15 16.54 -2.98 25.34
CA MET A 15 17.49 -4.05 25.67
C MET A 15 18.83 -3.48 26.13
N THR A 16 19.29 -2.39 25.51
CA THR A 16 20.48 -1.64 25.95
C THR A 16 20.28 -1.06 27.35
N ASP A 17 19.11 -0.47 27.62
CA ASP A 17 18.77 0.11 28.92
C ASP A 17 18.66 -0.95 30.04
N ARG A 18 18.56 -2.23 29.69
CA ARG A 18 18.50 -3.38 30.62
C ARG A 18 19.85 -4.01 30.92
N GLY A 19 20.95 -3.49 30.39
CA GLY A 19 22.31 -3.94 30.72
C GLY A 19 22.69 -5.31 30.14
N VAL A 20 22.14 -5.67 28.98
CA VAL A 20 22.49 -6.92 28.28
C VAL A 20 23.96 -6.85 27.80
N PRO A 21 24.77 -7.90 27.99
CA PRO A 21 26.16 -7.93 27.52
C PRO A 21 26.31 -7.67 26.01
N ALA A 22 27.40 -7.00 25.64
CA ALA A 22 27.73 -6.61 24.26
C ALA A 22 27.75 -7.78 23.27
N ASP A 23 28.15 -8.95 23.75
CA ASP A 23 28.43 -10.18 23.04
C ASP A 23 27.34 -11.26 23.22
N ASP A 24 26.18 -10.90 23.78
CA ASP A 24 25.09 -11.88 23.98
C ASP A 24 24.46 -12.32 22.65
N TYR A 25 24.97 -13.45 22.14
CA TYR A 25 24.47 -14.12 20.94
C TYR A 25 22.98 -14.44 21.05
N MET A 26 22.45 -14.83 22.22
CA MET A 26 21.02 -15.19 22.32
C MET A 26 20.12 -13.99 22.05
N THR A 27 20.52 -12.81 22.54
CA THR A 27 19.84 -11.54 22.24
C THR A 27 19.96 -11.18 20.77
N MET A 28 21.16 -11.26 20.18
CA MET A 28 21.37 -10.96 18.75
C MET A 28 20.50 -11.83 17.83
N TRP A 29 20.39 -13.12 18.12
CA TRP A 29 19.61 -14.07 17.33
C TRP A 29 18.10 -13.86 17.49
N THR A 30 17.66 -13.51 18.69
CA THR A 30 16.26 -13.16 18.97
C THR A 30 15.83 -11.91 18.22
N ILE A 31 16.72 -10.91 18.09
CA ILE A 31 16.49 -9.71 17.28
C ILE A 31 16.45 -10.08 15.79
N ALA A 32 17.44 -10.84 15.33
CA ALA A 32 17.53 -11.27 13.93
C ALA A 32 16.28 -12.03 13.48
N ALA A 33 15.73 -12.92 14.31
CA ALA A 33 14.54 -13.71 14.00
C ALA A 33 13.27 -12.86 13.75
N LYS A 34 13.21 -11.64 14.29
CA LYS A 34 12.07 -10.72 14.14
C LYS A 34 12.17 -9.82 12.91
N LEU A 35 13.32 -9.81 12.22
CA LEU A 35 13.53 -8.99 11.03
C LEU A 35 12.83 -9.59 9.79
N PRO A 36 12.38 -8.75 8.85
CA PRO A 36 12.02 -9.14 7.48
C PRO A 36 13.12 -9.96 6.80
N GLU A 37 12.76 -10.82 5.85
CA GLU A 37 13.69 -11.76 5.22
C GLU A 37 14.92 -11.09 4.57
N ASP A 38 14.73 -9.95 3.90
CA ASP A 38 15.83 -9.25 3.24
C ASP A 38 16.84 -8.68 4.24
N LEU A 39 16.35 -8.13 5.35
CA LEU A 39 17.18 -7.65 6.46
C LEU A 39 17.88 -8.81 7.18
N ARG A 40 17.22 -9.96 7.35
CA ARG A 40 17.85 -11.18 7.90
C ARG A 40 19.00 -11.66 7.02
N LYS A 41 18.82 -11.70 5.70
CA LYS A 41 19.87 -12.11 4.75
C LYS A 41 21.06 -11.14 4.74
N SER A 42 20.79 -9.85 4.89
CA SER A 42 21.85 -8.83 5.00
C SER A 42 22.63 -8.96 6.31
N LEU A 43 21.91 -9.08 7.43
CA LEU A 43 22.51 -9.23 8.75
C LEU A 43 23.31 -10.54 8.87
N ALA A 44 22.81 -11.66 8.36
CA ALA A 44 23.54 -12.93 8.37
C ALA A 44 24.90 -12.83 7.65
N ARG A 45 24.94 -12.14 6.49
CA ARG A 45 26.19 -11.88 5.76
C ARG A 45 27.15 -10.99 6.55
N PHE A 46 26.62 -10.00 7.26
CA PHE A 46 27.42 -9.14 8.13
C PHE A 46 27.96 -9.88 9.35
N SER A 47 27.15 -10.71 10.01
CA SER A 47 27.54 -11.53 11.15
C SER A 47 28.67 -12.50 10.80
N VAL A 48 28.60 -13.17 9.65
CA VAL A 48 29.68 -14.03 9.15
C VAL A 48 30.97 -13.24 8.91
N LYS A 49 30.87 -11.99 8.43
CA LYS A 49 32.04 -11.12 8.18
C LYS A 49 32.70 -10.62 9.47
N MET A 50 31.91 -10.35 10.52
CA MET A 50 32.42 -9.85 11.79
C MET A 50 32.92 -10.97 12.73
N GLY A 51 32.40 -12.19 12.60
CA GLY A 51 32.78 -13.33 13.44
C GLY A 51 32.59 -13.03 14.93
N ASP A 52 33.58 -13.37 15.74
CA ASP A 52 33.53 -13.24 17.20
C ASP A 52 33.55 -11.77 17.70
N SER A 53 33.87 -10.82 16.82
CA SER A 53 33.85 -9.39 17.15
C SER A 53 32.45 -8.76 17.02
N LEU A 54 31.45 -9.56 16.66
CA LEU A 54 30.08 -9.08 16.51
C LEU A 54 29.49 -8.71 17.87
N THR A 55 29.19 -7.42 18.04
CA THR A 55 28.46 -6.93 19.20
C THR A 55 27.02 -6.59 18.84
N HIS A 56 26.16 -6.48 19.85
CA HIS A 56 24.80 -5.99 19.65
C HIS A 56 24.83 -4.62 18.97
N GLU A 57 25.69 -3.69 19.35
CA GLU A 57 25.75 -2.33 18.78
C GLU A 57 26.00 -2.36 17.27
N MET A 58 26.89 -3.24 16.82
CA MET A 58 27.19 -3.43 15.40
C MET A 58 26.01 -4.04 14.63
N VAL A 59 25.28 -4.97 15.27
CA VAL A 59 24.04 -5.53 14.71
C VAL A 59 22.99 -4.42 14.55
N LEU A 60 22.84 -3.55 15.55
CA LEU A 60 21.87 -2.44 15.54
C LEU A 60 22.19 -1.41 14.46
N ASP A 61 23.44 -1.02 14.37
CA ASP A 61 23.90 -0.06 13.38
C ASP A 61 23.74 -0.63 11.95
N ARG A 62 24.04 -1.92 11.76
CA ARG A 62 23.80 -2.58 10.47
C ARG A 62 22.31 -2.61 10.10
N ILE A 63 21.44 -2.98 11.03
CA ILE A 63 19.98 -2.97 10.80
C ILE A 63 19.50 -1.58 10.42
N SER A 64 20.00 -0.54 11.09
CA SER A 64 19.64 0.86 10.83
C SER A 64 20.07 1.30 9.43
N ARG A 65 21.32 0.99 9.04
CA ARG A 65 21.83 1.27 7.68
C ARG A 65 21.06 0.53 6.59
N ASP A 66 20.68 -0.72 6.83
CA ASP A 66 19.89 -1.48 5.87
C ASP A 66 18.47 -0.91 5.71
N ILE A 67 17.86 -0.40 6.78
CA ILE A 67 16.57 0.31 6.73
C ILE A 67 16.68 1.60 5.91
N GLU A 68 17.75 2.38 6.11
CA GLU A 68 18.02 3.58 5.31
C GLU A 68 18.25 3.26 3.84
N THR A 69 18.98 2.17 3.56
CA THR A 69 19.22 1.68 2.20
C THR A 69 17.90 1.31 1.52
N LEU A 70 17.03 0.55 2.19
CA LEU A 70 15.70 0.23 1.69
C LEU A 70 14.83 1.48 1.46
N ALA A 71 14.95 2.49 2.34
CA ALA A 71 14.26 3.76 2.15
C ALA A 71 14.78 4.52 0.92
N MET A 72 16.09 4.47 0.66
CA MET A 72 16.71 5.10 -0.51
C MET A 72 16.40 4.35 -1.81
N GLU A 73 16.41 3.02 -1.80
CA GLU A 73 16.01 2.20 -2.95
C GLU A 73 14.56 2.47 -3.38
N GLN A 74 13.67 2.73 -2.42
CA GLN A 74 12.30 3.19 -2.73
C GLN A 74 12.28 4.54 -3.44
N ILE A 75 13.17 5.46 -3.06
CA ILE A 75 13.33 6.75 -3.74
C ILE A 75 13.83 6.53 -5.17
N TYR A 76 14.87 5.72 -5.38
CA TYR A 76 15.38 5.43 -6.72
C TYR A 76 14.34 4.74 -7.61
N THR A 77 13.64 3.75 -7.08
CA THR A 77 12.57 3.06 -7.80
C THR A 77 11.42 4.02 -8.16
N SER A 78 11.13 4.99 -7.30
CA SER A 78 10.14 6.04 -7.60
C SER A 78 10.62 7.01 -8.69
N GLN A 79 11.93 7.25 -8.80
CA GLN A 79 12.52 8.13 -9.83
C GLN A 79 12.66 7.43 -11.19
N VAL A 80 12.95 6.12 -11.22
CA VAL A 80 13.00 5.33 -12.48
C VAL A 80 11.65 5.31 -13.21
N ASN A 81 10.54 5.52 -12.49
CA ASN A 81 9.19 5.63 -13.05
C ASN A 81 8.84 7.06 -13.54
N HIS A 82 9.75 8.02 -13.41
CA HIS A 82 9.67 9.32 -14.06
C HIS A 82 10.74 9.38 -15.15
N HIS A 83 10.34 9.32 -16.43
CA HIS A 83 11.22 9.77 -17.50
C HIS A 83 11.56 11.25 -17.25
N PRO A 84 12.84 11.61 -17.02
CA PRO A 84 13.24 12.99 -17.04
C PRO A 84 13.09 13.48 -18.48
N LEU A 85 12.36 14.57 -18.69
CA LEU A 85 12.12 15.17 -20.01
C LEU A 85 13.39 15.72 -20.71
N ASN A 86 14.60 15.42 -20.20
CA ASN A 86 15.86 16.06 -20.59
C ASN A 86 17.05 15.10 -20.76
N GLU A 87 16.84 13.82 -20.99
CA GLU A 87 17.94 12.96 -21.44
C GLU A 87 18.03 12.94 -22.98
N LEU A 88 19.23 13.22 -23.50
CA LEU A 88 19.56 13.01 -24.90
C LEU A 88 19.42 11.51 -25.21
N PRO A 89 18.81 11.13 -26.34
CA PRO A 89 18.53 9.73 -26.64
C PRO A 89 19.85 8.98 -26.85
N THR A 90 20.19 8.10 -25.92
CA THR A 90 21.24 7.10 -26.15
C THR A 90 20.61 5.89 -26.85
N SER A 91 20.23 6.05 -28.12
CA SER A 91 19.91 4.91 -28.98
C SER A 91 21.04 4.72 -30.00
N TYR A 92 21.98 3.83 -29.69
CA TYR A 92 22.74 3.20 -30.76
C TYR A 92 21.92 2.01 -31.28
N ALA A 93 21.31 2.25 -32.44
CA ALA A 93 20.99 1.30 -33.49
C ALA A 93 20.40 -0.07 -33.09
N SER A 94 19.09 -0.20 -33.28
CA SER A 94 18.56 -1.36 -33.98
C SER A 94 17.54 -0.87 -34.99
N VAL A 95 18.02 -0.76 -36.22
CA VAL A 95 17.27 -0.44 -37.44
C VAL A 95 16.27 -1.55 -37.67
N ASN A 96 14.98 -1.24 -37.82
CA ASN A 96 14.07 -2.08 -38.59
C ASN A 96 13.17 -1.19 -39.43
N PHE A 97 13.20 -1.52 -40.72
CA PHE A 97 12.62 -0.82 -41.85
C PHE A 97 11.08 -0.93 -41.91
N ALA A 98 10.54 -0.02 -42.72
CA ALA A 98 9.21 0.02 -43.34
C ALA A 98 8.09 0.67 -42.49
N ASN A 99 7.28 1.58 -43.00
CA ASN A 99 7.08 2.03 -44.37
C ASN A 99 6.65 3.50 -44.36
N ALA A 100 7.08 4.22 -45.37
CA ALA A 100 6.76 5.62 -45.60
C ALA A 100 5.25 5.79 -45.88
N ASN A 101 4.65 6.83 -45.33
CA ASN A 101 3.98 7.77 -46.21
C ASN A 101 4.12 9.21 -45.69
N SER A 102 4.56 10.03 -46.62
CA SER A 102 4.97 11.42 -46.50
C SER A 102 3.75 12.33 -46.43
N ASN A 103 3.80 13.38 -45.60
CA ASN A 103 3.89 14.73 -46.17
C ASN A 103 4.23 15.79 -45.10
N SER A 104 5.41 16.34 -45.34
CA SER A 104 6.05 17.60 -44.98
C SER A 104 5.18 18.83 -44.67
N SER A 105 5.68 19.61 -43.68
CA SER A 105 5.96 21.06 -43.75
C SER A 105 4.77 22.03 -43.96
N SER A 106 4.60 23.18 -43.30
CA SER A 106 5.51 24.05 -42.54
C SER A 106 4.78 25.34 -42.07
N VAL A 107 5.31 25.97 -41.00
CA VAL A 107 5.22 27.40 -40.57
C VAL A 107 3.98 27.87 -39.74
N PRO A 108 4.19 28.56 -38.58
CA PRO A 108 3.18 29.20 -37.70
C PRO A 108 2.94 30.69 -38.11
N PRO A 109 2.28 31.62 -37.37
CA PRO A 109 1.51 31.56 -36.10
C PRO A 109 0.12 32.27 -36.17
N ASN A 110 -0.78 32.02 -35.21
CA ASN A 110 -1.43 33.04 -34.35
C ASN A 110 -2.69 32.53 -33.64
N THR A 111 -2.72 32.81 -32.34
CA THR A 111 -3.89 33.13 -31.50
C THR A 111 -5.28 32.68 -31.98
N ALA A 112 -5.72 31.53 -31.47
CA ALA A 112 -7.12 31.35 -31.11
C ALA A 112 -7.23 30.33 -29.97
N GLN A 113 -7.78 30.80 -28.86
CA GLN A 113 -8.30 29.97 -27.77
C GLN A 113 -9.26 28.94 -28.37
N ASN A 114 -8.90 27.67 -28.32
CA ASN A 114 -9.89 26.60 -28.34
C ASN A 114 -9.41 25.48 -27.42
N ARG A 115 -10.04 25.43 -26.23
CA ARG A 115 -10.05 24.26 -25.36
C ARG A 115 -10.74 23.13 -26.10
N THR A 116 -10.02 22.46 -26.99
CA THR A 116 -10.37 21.10 -27.38
C THR A 116 -9.70 20.19 -26.37
N SER A 117 -10.52 19.68 -25.45
CA SER A 117 -10.17 18.54 -24.63
C SER A 117 -9.79 17.40 -25.57
N GLN A 118 -8.49 17.23 -25.82
CA GLN A 118 -7.97 15.96 -26.29
C GLN A 118 -8.30 14.96 -25.20
N THR A 119 -9.40 14.24 -25.40
CA THR A 119 -9.66 12.93 -24.83
C THR A 119 -8.59 11.99 -25.34
N GLN A 120 -7.36 12.16 -24.85
CA GLN A 120 -6.43 11.05 -24.85
C GLN A 120 -7.10 9.96 -24.04
N ASN A 121 -7.39 8.87 -24.73
CA ASN A 121 -7.94 7.64 -24.19
C ASN A 121 -6.85 7.01 -23.30
N THR A 122 -6.54 7.67 -22.18
CA THR A 122 -5.63 7.16 -21.16
C THR A 122 -6.38 6.10 -20.39
N HIS A 123 -6.47 4.91 -20.99
CA HIS A 123 -6.87 3.75 -20.24
C HIS A 123 -5.91 3.60 -19.06
N ASN A 124 -6.40 3.87 -17.84
CA ASN A 124 -5.66 3.65 -16.61
C ASN A 124 -4.99 2.28 -16.64
N SER A 125 -3.73 2.22 -16.18
CA SER A 125 -2.98 0.97 -16.08
C SER A 125 -3.73 -0.06 -15.25
N LEU A 126 -3.46 -1.35 -15.51
CA LEU A 126 -4.01 -2.43 -14.72
C LEU A 126 -3.61 -2.25 -13.26
N ALA A 127 -4.59 -2.36 -12.38
CA ALA A 127 -4.42 -2.19 -10.94
C ALA A 127 -3.66 -3.38 -10.34
N TYR A 128 -3.90 -4.58 -10.85
CA TYR A 128 -3.28 -5.83 -10.41
C TYR A 128 -2.50 -6.47 -11.55
N ILE A 129 -1.21 -6.71 -11.32
CA ILE A 129 -0.34 -7.48 -12.21
C ILE A 129 0.14 -8.71 -11.43
N PRO A 130 -0.32 -9.93 -11.76
CA PRO A 130 -0.02 -11.13 -10.96
C PRO A 130 1.48 -11.36 -10.71
N SER A 131 2.34 -11.03 -11.67
CA SER A 131 3.81 -11.20 -11.54
C SER A 131 4.47 -10.21 -10.57
N GLN A 132 3.78 -9.13 -10.20
CA GLN A 132 4.30 -8.09 -9.31
C GLN A 132 3.72 -8.19 -7.89
N HIS A 133 2.87 -9.18 -7.64
CA HIS A 133 2.25 -9.39 -6.34
C HIS A 133 2.52 -10.81 -5.83
N PRO A 134 2.64 -10.99 -4.50
CA PRO A 134 2.61 -12.32 -3.93
C PRO A 134 1.38 -13.08 -4.41
N THR A 135 1.52 -14.38 -4.62
CA THR A 135 0.37 -15.25 -4.91
C THR A 135 -0.51 -15.39 -3.68
N GLU A 136 0.10 -15.38 -2.49
CA GLU A 136 -0.54 -15.67 -1.23
C GLU A 136 -0.13 -14.67 -0.14
N TYR A 137 -1.01 -14.47 0.84
CA TYR A 137 -0.80 -13.63 2.00
C TYR A 137 -1.36 -14.34 3.25
N ILE A 138 -0.57 -14.41 4.31
CA ILE A 138 -1.03 -14.93 5.60
C ILE A 138 -1.39 -13.73 6.48
N ASP A 139 -2.68 -13.61 6.82
CA ASP A 139 -3.13 -12.57 7.75
C ASP A 139 -2.48 -12.79 9.13
N PRO A 140 -1.70 -11.84 9.67
CA PRO A 140 -1.04 -12.01 10.95
C PRO A 140 -2.03 -12.13 12.11
N ILE A 141 -3.26 -11.60 11.97
CA ILE A 141 -4.29 -11.59 13.02
C ILE A 141 -5.06 -12.91 13.01
N THR A 142 -5.72 -13.25 11.88
CA THR A 142 -6.56 -14.46 11.82
C THR A 142 -5.78 -15.73 11.46
N LYS A 143 -4.51 -15.60 11.07
CA LYS A 143 -3.69 -16.68 10.47
C LYS A 143 -4.29 -17.29 9.20
N ALA A 144 -5.33 -16.67 8.63
CA ALA A 144 -5.95 -17.14 7.42
C ALA A 144 -5.03 -16.94 6.22
N LYS A 145 -4.97 -17.94 5.36
CA LYS A 145 -4.25 -17.91 4.09
C LYS A 145 -5.16 -17.32 3.00
N LEU A 146 -4.73 -16.22 2.41
CA LEU A 146 -5.49 -15.39 1.47
C LEU A 146 -4.73 -15.19 0.17
N GLU A 147 -5.43 -14.72 -0.86
CA GLU A 147 -4.79 -14.29 -2.10
C GLU A 147 -3.90 -13.05 -1.85
N GLY A 148 -2.75 -12.97 -2.51
CA GLY A 148 -1.75 -11.97 -2.16
C GLY A 148 -2.15 -10.51 -2.45
N TYR A 149 -3.21 -10.25 -3.22
CA TYR A 149 -3.79 -8.90 -3.33
C TYR A 149 -4.46 -8.41 -2.03
N TYR A 150 -4.66 -9.29 -1.04
CA TYR A 150 -5.05 -8.91 0.33
C TYR A 150 -3.89 -8.42 1.20
N ALA A 151 -2.65 -8.51 0.71
CA ALA A 151 -1.49 -7.99 1.42
C ALA A 151 -1.62 -6.47 1.65
N PRO A 152 -1.17 -5.96 2.82
CA PRO A 152 -1.05 -4.53 3.07
C PRO A 152 -0.18 -3.82 2.02
N GLY A 153 -0.54 -2.58 1.72
CA GLY A 153 0.25 -1.67 0.90
C GLY A 153 1.24 -0.84 1.72
N PRO A 154 2.07 -0.02 1.04
CA PRO A 154 3.20 0.66 1.66
C PRO A 154 2.80 1.81 2.59
N LYS A 155 1.66 2.48 2.37
CA LYS A 155 1.27 3.69 3.12
C LYS A 155 0.48 3.39 4.41
N GLY A 156 0.03 2.15 4.59
CA GLY A 156 -0.74 1.75 5.77
C GLY A 156 -2.12 2.42 5.84
N VAL A 157 -2.48 2.91 7.02
CA VAL A 157 -3.84 3.36 7.34
C VAL A 157 -4.16 4.73 6.69
N HIS A 158 -5.26 4.83 5.94
CA HIS A 158 -5.68 6.08 5.29
C HIS A 158 -6.67 6.86 6.15
N LEU A 159 -6.14 7.73 7.02
CA LEU A 159 -6.89 8.48 8.06
C LEU A 159 -8.07 9.31 7.53
N LYS A 160 -8.03 9.76 6.26
CA LYS A 160 -9.13 10.54 5.66
C LYS A 160 -10.32 9.68 5.19
N VAL A 161 -10.12 8.38 4.98
CA VAL A 161 -11.12 7.47 4.38
C VAL A 161 -11.75 6.57 5.44
N ILE A 162 -10.98 6.13 6.44
CA ILE A 162 -11.49 5.31 7.54
C ILE A 162 -12.76 5.84 8.21
N PRO A 163 -12.90 7.15 8.52
CA PRO A 163 -14.10 7.68 9.14
C PRO A 163 -15.38 7.35 8.36
N ARG A 164 -15.27 7.22 7.03
CA ARG A 164 -16.39 6.96 6.10
C ARG A 164 -16.76 5.49 5.97
N SER A 165 -15.94 4.60 6.51
CA SER A 165 -16.07 3.16 6.32
C SER A 165 -17.03 2.49 7.31
N PHE A 166 -17.55 3.23 8.29
CA PHE A 166 -18.45 2.68 9.29
C PHE A 166 -19.88 2.58 8.74
N PRO A 167 -20.61 1.50 9.06
CA PRO A 167 -22.02 1.39 8.69
C PRO A 167 -22.83 2.57 9.22
N TYR A 168 -23.71 3.11 8.38
CA TYR A 168 -24.71 4.08 8.82
C TYR A 168 -25.94 3.38 9.37
N THR A 169 -26.69 4.09 10.20
CA THR A 169 -27.99 3.64 10.73
C THR A 169 -29.11 3.79 9.70
N LYS A 170 -28.97 4.73 8.76
CA LYS A 170 -29.93 4.98 7.68
C LYS A 170 -29.49 4.30 6.38
N GLU A 171 -30.48 3.95 5.58
CA GLU A 171 -30.27 3.47 4.21
C GLU A 171 -29.64 4.57 3.34
N GLU A 172 -28.76 4.17 2.43
CA GLU A 172 -28.17 5.04 1.41
C GLU A 172 -28.81 4.72 0.05
N ASP A 173 -28.77 5.69 -0.89
CA ASP A 173 -29.29 5.52 -2.25
C ASP A 173 -28.48 4.52 -3.10
N THR A 174 -27.33 4.07 -2.60
CA THR A 174 -26.45 3.11 -3.29
C THR A 174 -26.69 1.69 -2.79
N LYS A 175 -26.67 0.74 -3.72
CA LYS A 175 -26.82 -0.69 -3.43
C LYS A 175 -25.45 -1.38 -3.35
N CYS A 176 -25.17 -2.03 -2.23
CA CYS A 176 -23.97 -2.81 -1.98
C CYS A 176 -23.95 -4.06 -2.87
N ARG A 177 -22.93 -4.20 -3.70
CA ARG A 177 -22.81 -5.36 -4.61
C ARG A 177 -22.49 -6.69 -3.93
N ALA A 178 -21.92 -6.63 -2.71
CA ALA A 178 -21.57 -7.83 -1.95
C ALA A 178 -22.77 -8.43 -1.21
N CYS A 179 -23.64 -7.60 -0.61
CA CYS A 179 -24.74 -8.10 0.23
C CYS A 179 -26.13 -7.65 -0.21
N ASP A 180 -26.25 -6.92 -1.32
CA ASP A 180 -27.49 -6.31 -1.84
C ASP A 180 -28.18 -5.28 -0.93
N GLY A 181 -27.58 -4.92 0.19
CA GLY A 181 -28.11 -3.91 1.11
C GLY A 181 -28.03 -2.50 0.54
N LYS A 182 -28.89 -1.60 1.04
CA LYS A 182 -28.92 -0.18 0.67
C LYS A 182 -27.85 0.62 1.44
N HIS A 183 -26.59 0.38 1.09
CA HIS A 183 -25.43 1.09 1.59
C HIS A 183 -24.28 1.03 0.57
N ASN A 184 -23.31 1.93 0.70
CA ASN A 184 -22.08 1.86 -0.10
C ASN A 184 -21.22 0.67 0.35
N GLU A 185 -20.54 -0.01 -0.58
CA GLU A 185 -19.73 -1.19 -0.25
C GLU A 185 -18.68 -0.94 0.85
N ILE A 186 -18.09 0.27 0.93
CA ILE A 186 -17.10 0.60 1.96
C ILE A 186 -17.69 0.56 3.39
N ARG A 187 -19.02 0.73 3.50
CA ARG A 187 -19.80 0.73 4.75
C ARG A 187 -20.45 -0.61 5.04
N CYS A 188 -20.21 -1.63 4.22
CA CYS A 188 -20.85 -2.93 4.38
C CYS A 188 -20.59 -3.54 5.77
N ALA A 189 -21.68 -3.93 6.44
CA ALA A 189 -21.67 -4.43 7.82
C ALA A 189 -21.21 -5.88 7.95
N LEU A 190 -21.21 -6.66 6.85
CA LEU A 190 -20.64 -8.02 6.83
C LEU A 190 -19.22 -8.03 7.40
N SER A 191 -18.79 -9.13 7.99
CA SER A 191 -17.37 -9.32 8.32
C SER A 191 -16.50 -9.29 7.04
N SER A 192 -15.21 -9.04 7.20
CA SER A 192 -14.24 -9.09 6.11
C SER A 192 -14.22 -10.47 5.44
N ALA A 193 -14.35 -11.54 6.22
CA ALA A 193 -14.44 -12.91 5.71
C ALA A 193 -15.70 -13.12 4.86
N GLU A 194 -16.88 -12.75 5.38
CA GLU A 194 -18.14 -12.89 4.64
C GLU A 194 -18.17 -12.02 3.38
N PHE A 195 -17.64 -10.80 3.44
CA PHE A 195 -17.54 -9.92 2.27
C PHE A 195 -16.69 -10.57 1.16
N ARG A 196 -15.55 -11.19 1.53
CA ARG A 196 -14.70 -11.92 0.58
C ARG A 196 -15.44 -13.12 -0.02
N SER A 197 -16.14 -13.91 0.78
CA SER A 197 -16.95 -15.03 0.31
C SER A 197 -18.03 -14.58 -0.66
N GLN A 198 -18.71 -13.46 -0.36
CA GLN A 198 -19.70 -12.87 -1.26
C GLN A 198 -19.09 -12.34 -2.56
N CYS A 199 -17.89 -11.76 -2.49
CA CYS A 199 -17.18 -11.33 -3.71
C CYS A 199 -16.91 -12.51 -4.65
N LYS A 200 -16.45 -13.63 -4.09
CA LYS A 200 -16.22 -14.87 -4.83
C LYS A 200 -17.51 -15.45 -5.40
N GLN A 201 -18.53 -15.63 -4.55
CA GLN A 201 -19.82 -16.22 -4.94
C GLN A 201 -20.50 -15.42 -6.06
N ARG A 202 -20.37 -14.09 -6.05
CA ARG A 202 -21.03 -13.18 -6.99
C ARG A 202 -20.14 -12.78 -8.17
N ASN A 203 -18.92 -13.32 -8.26
CA ASN A 203 -17.93 -12.98 -9.29
C ASN A 203 -17.72 -11.46 -9.44
N ILE A 204 -17.58 -10.75 -8.31
CA ILE A 204 -17.24 -9.33 -8.29
C ILE A 204 -15.79 -9.13 -7.87
N CYS A 205 -15.14 -8.14 -8.49
CA CYS A 205 -13.74 -7.84 -8.29
C CYS A 205 -13.45 -7.55 -6.81
N PRO A 206 -12.48 -8.25 -6.20
CA PRO A 206 -12.13 -8.04 -4.80
C PRO A 206 -11.48 -6.68 -4.53
N ASN A 207 -11.03 -5.94 -5.56
CA ASN A 207 -10.46 -4.60 -5.42
C ASN A 207 -11.52 -3.49 -5.43
N CYS A 208 -12.37 -3.45 -6.45
CA CYS A 208 -13.33 -2.34 -6.63
C CYS A 208 -14.81 -2.75 -6.53
N ALA A 209 -15.10 -3.99 -6.16
CA ALA A 209 -16.45 -4.54 -6.01
C ALA A 209 -17.33 -4.45 -7.28
N ARG A 210 -16.73 -4.31 -8.47
CA ARG A 210 -17.46 -4.28 -9.77
C ARG A 210 -17.39 -5.63 -10.47
N LYS A 211 -18.25 -5.85 -11.47
CA LYS A 211 -18.29 -7.13 -12.23
C LYS A 211 -17.17 -7.18 -13.26
N HIS A 212 -16.03 -7.75 -12.88
CA HIS A 212 -14.93 -8.16 -13.75
C HIS A 212 -13.89 -8.93 -12.94
N ASP A 213 -12.99 -9.62 -13.63
CA ASP A 213 -11.83 -10.25 -13.01
C ASP A 213 -10.82 -9.22 -12.46
N ILE A 214 -10.09 -9.56 -11.40
CA ILE A 214 -9.10 -8.66 -10.80
C ILE A 214 -7.96 -8.31 -11.77
N THR A 215 -7.55 -9.24 -12.64
CA THR A 215 -6.52 -9.02 -13.67
C THR A 215 -6.92 -7.98 -14.72
N LYS A 216 -8.23 -7.69 -14.84
CA LYS A 216 -8.80 -6.66 -15.72
C LYS A 216 -9.16 -5.38 -14.97
N CYS A 217 -8.95 -5.35 -13.65
CA CYS A 217 -9.26 -4.18 -12.84
C CYS A 217 -8.34 -3.02 -13.19
N ARG A 218 -8.91 -1.85 -13.44
CA ARG A 218 -8.18 -0.59 -13.66
C ARG A 218 -8.41 0.43 -12.54
N SER A 219 -9.04 -0.02 -11.45
CA SER A 219 -9.31 0.84 -10.30
C SER A 219 -8.03 1.06 -9.52
N GLN A 220 -7.60 2.31 -9.44
CA GLN A 220 -6.47 2.74 -8.60
C GLN A 220 -6.86 2.87 -7.12
N TYR A 221 -8.04 2.35 -6.75
CA TYR A 221 -8.49 2.32 -5.38
C TYR A 221 -7.51 1.52 -4.51
N ARG A 222 -7.24 2.05 -3.32
CA ARG A 222 -6.41 1.41 -2.29
C ARG A 222 -7.23 1.29 -1.01
N CYS A 223 -7.05 0.19 -0.30
CA CYS A 223 -7.76 -0.07 0.93
C CYS A 223 -7.49 1.03 1.97
N GLY A 224 -8.53 1.65 2.51
CA GLY A 224 -8.35 2.68 3.54
C GLY A 224 -7.78 2.16 4.88
N TYR A 225 -7.79 0.85 5.13
CA TYR A 225 -7.25 0.27 6.36
C TYR A 225 -5.75 -0.06 6.29
N CYS A 226 -5.24 -0.41 5.11
CA CYS A 226 -3.88 -0.92 4.96
C CYS A 226 -3.18 -0.52 3.66
N ASP A 227 -3.79 0.29 2.80
CA ASP A 227 -3.30 0.69 1.48
C ASP A 227 -3.12 -0.47 0.47
N GLY A 228 -3.63 -1.66 0.80
CA GLY A 228 -3.58 -2.84 -0.06
C GLY A 228 -4.46 -2.73 -1.30
N LEU A 229 -4.21 -3.59 -2.30
CA LEU A 229 -4.94 -3.63 -3.57
C LEU A 229 -6.22 -4.48 -3.48
N HIS A 230 -7.05 -4.17 -2.49
CA HIS A 230 -8.31 -4.83 -2.24
C HIS A 230 -9.34 -3.84 -1.68
N HIS A 231 -10.60 -4.23 -1.75
CA HIS A 231 -11.71 -3.45 -1.25
C HIS A 231 -11.72 -3.43 0.28
N MET A 232 -11.99 -2.27 0.90
CA MET A 232 -12.05 -2.12 2.36
C MET A 232 -13.00 -3.12 3.04
N GLY A 233 -14.10 -3.44 2.36
CA GLY A 233 -15.09 -4.40 2.85
C GLY A 233 -14.53 -5.80 3.13
N GLY A 234 -13.48 -6.22 2.42
CA GLY A 234 -12.82 -7.53 2.56
C GLY A 234 -11.44 -7.48 3.21
N CYS A 235 -11.02 -6.33 3.74
CA CYS A 235 -9.70 -6.18 4.36
C CYS A 235 -9.61 -6.94 5.69
N PRO A 236 -8.53 -7.71 5.96
CA PRO A 236 -8.35 -8.38 7.26
C PRO A 236 -8.25 -7.43 8.46
N LEU A 237 -7.80 -6.18 8.25
CA LEU A 237 -7.70 -5.17 9.31
C LEU A 237 -9.03 -4.43 9.57
N LYS A 238 -10.10 -4.75 8.83
CA LYS A 238 -11.40 -4.07 8.94
C LYS A 238 -11.96 -4.17 10.36
N GLU A 239 -12.01 -5.37 10.92
CA GLU A 239 -12.53 -5.60 12.26
C GLU A 239 -11.70 -4.88 13.32
N HIS A 240 -10.37 -4.87 13.15
CA HIS A 240 -9.45 -4.17 14.03
C HIS A 240 -9.76 -2.67 14.08
N TYR A 241 -9.82 -2.00 12.93
CA TYR A 241 -10.04 -0.54 12.87
C TYR A 241 -11.49 -0.11 13.09
N ARG A 242 -12.46 -1.00 12.89
CA ARG A 242 -13.88 -0.73 13.23
C ARG A 242 -14.16 -0.88 14.73
N ASN A 243 -13.24 -1.43 15.51
CA ASN A 243 -13.32 -1.37 16.96
C ASN A 243 -12.92 0.04 17.45
N LYS A 244 -13.84 0.74 18.13
CA LYS A 244 -13.62 2.10 18.66
C LYS A 244 -12.36 2.22 19.52
N LYS A 245 -11.94 1.15 20.20
CA LYS A 245 -10.73 1.13 21.04
C LYS A 245 -9.43 1.23 20.23
N ASN A 246 -9.46 0.79 18.97
CA ASN A 246 -8.30 0.78 18.07
C ASN A 246 -8.41 1.87 16.99
N TYR A 247 -9.39 2.77 17.13
CA TYR A 247 -9.58 3.83 16.17
C TYR A 247 -8.41 4.83 16.25
N PRO A 248 -7.76 5.20 15.14
CA PRO A 248 -6.60 6.08 15.18
C PRO A 248 -6.98 7.43 15.81
N ALA A 249 -6.23 7.88 16.82
CA ALA A 249 -6.49 9.14 17.52
C ALA A 249 -6.41 10.37 16.60
N GLU A 250 -5.57 10.28 15.56
CA GLU A 250 -5.37 11.32 14.55
C GLU A 250 -6.44 11.31 13.44
N ALA A 251 -7.28 10.26 13.37
CA ALA A 251 -8.36 10.20 12.40
C ALA A 251 -9.50 11.13 12.81
N LYS A 252 -10.19 11.70 11.82
CA LYS A 252 -11.43 12.46 12.08
C LYS A 252 -12.43 11.59 12.84
N PRO A 253 -13.35 12.17 13.62
CA PRO A 253 -14.44 11.41 14.21
C PRO A 253 -15.18 10.59 13.14
N ILE A 254 -15.60 9.39 13.51
CA ILE A 254 -16.38 8.49 12.64
C ILE A 254 -17.52 9.31 12.02
N GLU A 255 -17.58 9.32 10.68
CA GLU A 255 -18.64 10.06 10.01
C GLU A 255 -19.97 9.42 10.38
N THR A 256 -20.91 10.25 10.84
CA THR A 256 -22.30 9.85 10.96
C THR A 256 -23.05 10.45 9.77
N PHE A 257 -24.22 9.88 9.46
CA PHE A 257 -25.04 10.35 8.33
C PHE A 257 -25.35 11.86 8.39
N PHE A 258 -25.36 12.45 9.58
CA PHE A 258 -25.52 13.89 9.76
C PHE A 258 -24.16 14.58 9.69
N ARG A 259 -24.01 15.57 8.79
CA ARG A 259 -22.92 16.54 8.92
C ARG A 259 -23.10 17.23 10.26
N SER A 260 -22.15 17.08 11.18
CA SER A 260 -22.04 18.00 12.31
C SER A 260 -21.96 19.40 11.73
N ASN A 261 -22.98 20.23 11.95
CA ASN A 261 -22.88 21.64 11.64
C ASN A 261 -21.71 22.19 12.45
N ASN A 262 -20.59 22.48 11.79
CA ASN A 262 -19.56 23.34 12.34
C ASN A 262 -20.16 24.76 12.41
N PHE A 263 -21.01 25.01 13.41
CA PHE A 263 -21.29 26.36 13.84
C PHE A 263 -20.04 26.87 14.56
N ASN A 264 -19.44 27.90 13.97
CA ASN A 264 -18.42 28.81 14.49
C ASN A 264 -18.08 28.63 15.98
N LYS A 265 -16.87 28.15 16.27
CA LYS A 265 -16.17 28.59 17.48
C LYS A 265 -15.30 29.79 17.10
N SER A 266 -15.95 30.95 17.02
CA SER A 266 -15.28 32.22 17.28
C SER A 266 -15.32 32.43 18.79
N LYS A 267 -14.15 32.50 19.41
CA LYS A 267 -13.93 33.28 20.63
C LYS A 267 -12.93 34.36 20.28
#